data_AF-A0AAV9QDN1-F1
#
_entry.id   AF-A0AAV9QDN1-F1
#
_cell.length_a   1.000
_cell.length_b   1.000
_cell.length_c   1.000
_cell.angle_alpha   90.00
_cell.angle_beta   90.00
_cell.angle_gamma   90.00
#
_symmetry.space_group_name_H-M   'P 1'
#
loop_
_entity.id
_entity.type
_entity.pdbx_description
1 polymer ?
#
loop_
_entity_poly.entity_id
_entity_poly.type
_entity_poly.pdbx_seq_one_letter_code
_entity_poly.pdbx_strand_id
1 'polypeptide(L)'
;MADLIDRGSRGTNLLGSAIFIGLRALDPYLQRHLLLNSPLPRWARQLGLPAPRPPPTGGLPLAGTGMTPFQSVIWALSIGSAAKHIFWTTVIANEPMKPSAAMIVGIFNLACNTLNTLAFNLSGENPTYFAPDSVYVGTGMYVVGILVETVGEIQRKWFKDEPRNDGKVYSAGLFSVVRHAPYSGYTLWRTGYATAAGGPVWGALTATWFIYQFVNRSVPMLDKYMSKRYGEQWAQVKRKRASPPMDASNSHQSRGISSSTASISFIGLFVMSSGKMGSEGFDTSLGLEGSHVLVTGSSGAIGSLVVQAFLSAGAFVSAFDIAEPKSRTEHERLLSQTVDITDEIGLEQAMENARAKFGVISTCIAVAGLDLSYLPQHSLADMPLADWRRIMNVNVDGTFLTCRAWLRGIRKHATTETRNISAVVFGSEAGRFGVATCAPYATSKSAIQYGLVKSLARDAVDINPNCRVNAIAPGPVDTAQFRNECEADGLAMWREAEATVALRKPVAIAAVARACLFLASDNYAGNITGQLLPVDGGKSGSLLWLQRT
;
A
#
# COMPACT_ATOMS: atom_id res chain seq x y z
N MET A 1 0.44 29.49 -28.30
CA MET A 1 1.88 29.18 -28.51
C MET A 1 1.98 28.06 -29.53
N ALA A 2 2.72 28.25 -30.63
CA ALA A 2 2.84 27.29 -31.73
C ALA A 2 3.38 25.93 -31.25
N ASP A 3 3.04 24.85 -31.96
CA ASP A 3 3.64 23.52 -31.73
C ASP A 3 5.16 23.63 -31.96
N LEU A 4 5.95 23.19 -30.98
CA LEU A 4 7.42 23.24 -31.06
C LEU A 4 7.98 22.12 -31.95
N ILE A 5 7.13 21.17 -32.34
CA ILE A 5 7.47 20.03 -33.18
C ILE A 5 6.83 20.22 -34.55
N ASP A 6 7.64 20.11 -35.61
CA ASP A 6 7.19 20.26 -37.00
C ASP A 6 6.57 18.95 -37.52
N ARG A 7 5.38 18.64 -36.98
CA ARG A 7 4.75 17.32 -37.14
C ARG A 7 4.47 17.00 -38.59
N GLY A 8 4.96 15.85 -39.06
CA GLY A 8 4.78 15.39 -40.44
C GLY A 8 5.92 15.73 -41.41
N SER A 9 6.94 16.49 -40.97
CA SER A 9 8.20 16.60 -41.70
C SER A 9 9.16 15.48 -41.27
N ARG A 10 9.75 14.75 -42.23
CA ARG A 10 10.77 13.73 -41.94
C ARG A 10 12.15 14.30 -42.21
N GLY A 11 13.09 14.10 -41.30
CA GLY A 11 14.48 14.55 -41.45
C GLY A 11 15.18 14.77 -40.13
N THR A 12 16.49 15.01 -40.18
CA THR A 12 17.31 15.29 -39.00
C THR A 12 17.81 16.74 -39.04
N ASN A 13 17.79 17.39 -37.88
CA ASN A 13 18.49 18.66 -37.68
C ASN A 13 19.64 18.40 -36.72
N LEU A 14 20.85 18.23 -37.27
CA LEU A 14 22.03 17.84 -36.50
C LEU A 14 22.34 18.86 -35.39
N LEU A 15 22.24 20.15 -35.69
CA LEU A 15 22.49 21.22 -34.72
C LEU A 15 21.50 21.18 -33.55
N GLY A 16 20.20 21.08 -33.83
CA GLY A 16 19.19 21.00 -32.77
C GLY A 16 19.31 19.73 -31.94
N SER A 17 19.62 18.59 -32.58
CA SER A 17 19.85 17.32 -31.88
C SER A 17 21.08 17.38 -30.99
N ALA A 18 22.19 17.94 -31.48
CA ALA A 18 23.42 18.12 -30.72
C ALA A 18 23.22 19.04 -29.51
N ILE A 19 22.51 20.17 -29.68
CA ILE A 19 22.16 21.08 -28.58
C ILE A 19 21.34 20.33 -27.50
N PHE A 20 20.31 19.61 -27.92
CA PHE A 20 19.45 18.89 -26.98
C PHE A 20 20.22 17.80 -26.22
N ILE A 21 20.99 16.97 -26.94
CA ILE A 21 21.82 15.91 -26.34
C ILE A 21 22.84 16.51 -25.39
N GLY A 22 23.53 17.60 -25.77
CA GLY A 22 24.49 18.29 -24.92
C GLY A 22 23.87 18.78 -23.61
N LEU A 23 22.73 19.47 -23.69
CA LEU A 23 21.99 19.94 -22.49
C LEU A 23 21.53 18.78 -21.60
N ARG A 24 21.08 17.66 -22.19
CA ARG A 24 20.67 16.47 -21.43
C ARG A 24 21.86 15.72 -20.81
N ALA A 25 23.00 15.68 -21.49
CA ALA A 25 24.22 15.04 -20.99
C ALA A 25 24.85 15.83 -19.83
N LEU A 26 24.74 17.15 -19.83
CA LEU A 26 25.24 18.02 -18.75
C LEU A 26 24.39 17.95 -17.48
N ASP A 27 23.10 17.64 -17.61
CA ASP A 27 22.14 17.68 -16.50
C ASP A 27 22.55 16.81 -15.30
N PRO A 28 22.91 15.51 -15.44
CA PRO A 28 23.34 14.70 -14.29
C PRO A 28 24.57 15.24 -13.55
N TYR A 29 25.48 15.93 -14.24
CA TYR A 29 26.65 16.56 -13.61
C TYR A 29 26.23 17.76 -12.76
N LEU A 30 25.32 18.59 -13.28
CA LEU A 30 24.76 19.70 -12.51
C LEU A 30 24.00 19.19 -11.28
N GLN A 31 23.14 18.18 -11.45
CA GLN A 31 22.36 17.63 -10.33
C GLN A 31 23.27 17.02 -9.26
N ARG A 32 24.31 16.28 -9.66
CA ARG A 32 25.35 15.78 -8.73
C ARG A 32 26.01 16.91 -7.96
N HIS A 33 26.41 17.98 -8.65
CA HIS A 33 27.05 19.12 -8.00
C HIS A 33 26.12 19.77 -6.97
N LEU A 34 24.84 19.97 -7.31
CA LEU A 34 23.85 20.58 -6.41
C LEU A 34 23.46 19.70 -5.22
N LEU A 35 23.44 18.37 -5.38
CA LEU A 35 23.19 17.44 -4.26
C LEU A 35 24.32 17.47 -3.22
N LEU A 36 25.58 17.57 -3.68
CA LEU A 36 26.74 17.61 -2.79
C LEU A 36 27.03 19.02 -2.26
N ASN A 37 26.76 20.04 -3.06
CA ASN A 37 27.10 21.44 -2.78
C ASN A 37 25.86 22.34 -2.87
N SER A 38 24.85 22.04 -2.06
CA SER A 38 23.60 22.81 -2.06
C SER A 38 23.86 24.32 -1.86
N PRO A 39 23.32 25.21 -2.71
CA PRO A 39 23.44 26.65 -2.53
C PRO A 39 22.52 27.18 -1.42
N LEU A 40 21.55 26.38 -0.95
CA LEU A 40 20.49 26.81 -0.05
C LEU A 40 21.00 27.39 1.28
N PRO A 41 22.02 26.82 1.97
CA PRO A 41 22.56 27.44 3.18
C PRO A 41 23.19 28.82 2.94
N ARG A 42 23.76 29.05 1.74
CA ARG A 42 24.30 30.37 1.39
C ARG A 42 23.17 31.37 1.15
N TRP A 43 22.13 30.97 0.40
CA TRP A 43 20.96 31.81 0.15
C TRP A 43 20.19 32.12 1.42
N ALA A 44 19.99 31.14 2.31
CA ALA A 44 19.34 31.35 3.61
C ALA A 44 20.07 32.44 4.42
N ARG A 45 21.40 32.37 4.50
CA ARG A 45 22.22 33.42 5.16
C ARG A 45 22.08 34.79 4.52
N GLN A 46 22.05 34.86 3.19
CA GLN A 46 21.86 36.14 2.47
C GLN A 46 20.47 36.76 2.71
N LEU A 47 19.46 35.93 2.97
CA LEU A 47 18.09 36.35 3.23
C LEU A 47 17.78 36.52 4.73
N GLY A 48 18.75 36.34 5.63
CA GLY A 48 18.54 36.40 7.08
C GLY A 48 17.71 35.23 7.64
N LEU A 49 17.62 34.12 6.91
CA LEU A 49 16.89 32.91 7.30
C LEU A 49 17.83 31.86 7.93
N PRO A 50 17.32 30.99 8.83
CA PRO A 50 18.11 29.88 9.35
C PRO A 50 18.53 28.93 8.21
N ALA A 51 19.73 28.36 8.34
CA ALA A 51 20.22 27.39 7.36
C ALA A 51 19.37 26.11 7.40
N PRO A 52 18.98 25.55 6.24
CA PRO A 52 18.17 24.35 6.21
C PRO A 52 18.93 23.14 6.74
N ARG A 53 18.21 22.29 7.47
CA ARG A 53 18.63 20.99 7.97
C ARG A 53 19.01 20.08 6.81
N PRO A 54 20.05 19.25 6.98
CA PRO A 54 20.47 18.33 5.93
C PRO A 54 19.36 17.31 5.61
N PRO A 55 19.27 16.87 4.35
CA PRO A 55 18.26 15.89 3.95
C PRO A 55 18.52 14.51 4.56
N PRO A 56 17.48 13.65 4.65
CA PRO A 56 17.64 12.27 5.08
C PRO A 56 18.66 11.52 4.20
N THR A 57 19.52 10.73 4.83
CA THR A 57 20.63 10.08 4.12
C THR A 57 20.25 8.71 3.56
N GLY A 58 19.37 7.97 4.24
CA GLY A 58 19.07 6.57 3.91
C GLY A 58 20.21 5.60 4.27
N GLY A 59 21.23 6.06 5.00
CA GLY A 59 22.40 5.27 5.41
C GLY A 59 23.70 6.06 5.33
N LEU A 60 24.83 5.35 5.40
CA LEU A 60 26.17 5.91 5.25
C LEU A 60 26.47 6.23 3.78
N PRO A 61 27.28 7.26 3.48
CA PRO A 61 27.70 7.58 2.12
C PRO A 61 28.29 6.38 1.38
N LEU A 62 27.92 6.22 0.12
CA LEU A 62 28.43 5.14 -0.73
C LEU A 62 29.88 5.43 -1.13
N ALA A 63 30.73 4.40 -0.98
CA ALA A 63 32.13 4.48 -1.37
C ALA A 63 32.26 4.86 -2.85
N GLY A 64 33.11 5.84 -3.15
CA GLY A 64 33.40 6.30 -4.51
C GLY A 64 32.48 7.40 -5.07
N THR A 65 31.25 7.57 -4.57
CA THR A 65 30.36 8.66 -5.04
C THR A 65 30.41 9.88 -4.14
N GLY A 66 30.70 9.70 -2.85
CA GLY A 66 30.61 10.72 -1.81
C GLY A 66 29.17 11.13 -1.46
N MET A 67 28.18 10.41 -1.99
CA MET A 67 26.75 10.67 -1.81
C MET A 67 26.14 9.68 -0.85
N THR A 68 25.12 10.11 -0.11
CA THR A 68 24.27 9.21 0.67
C THR A 68 23.44 8.28 -0.24
N PRO A 69 22.89 7.17 0.27
CA PRO A 69 22.02 6.30 -0.51
C PRO A 69 20.87 7.04 -1.19
N PHE A 70 20.17 7.93 -0.48
CA PHE A 70 19.07 8.70 -1.07
C PHE A 70 19.55 9.74 -2.08
N GLN A 71 20.65 10.46 -1.82
CA GLN A 71 21.23 11.36 -2.82
C GLN A 71 21.60 10.61 -4.11
N SER A 72 22.13 9.39 -3.97
CA SER A 72 22.50 8.54 -5.10
C SER A 72 21.27 8.12 -5.92
N VAL A 73 20.15 7.83 -5.26
CA VAL A 73 18.87 7.57 -5.95
C VAL A 73 18.42 8.80 -6.73
N ILE A 74 18.33 9.98 -6.09
CA ILE A 74 17.91 11.22 -6.75
C ILE A 74 18.80 11.57 -7.95
N TRP A 75 20.11 11.34 -7.81
CA TRP A 75 21.05 11.49 -8.92
C TRP A 75 20.81 10.48 -10.03
N ALA A 76 20.58 9.19 -9.72
CA ALA A 76 20.27 8.16 -10.70
C ALA A 76 18.99 8.46 -11.50
N LEU A 77 17.96 9.05 -10.86
CA LEU A 77 16.75 9.50 -11.58
C LEU A 77 17.06 10.62 -12.60
N SER A 78 18.03 11.49 -12.32
CA SER A 78 18.50 12.48 -13.31
C SER A 78 19.16 11.79 -14.51
N ILE A 79 20.01 10.79 -14.27
CA ILE A 79 20.72 10.02 -15.31
C ILE A 79 19.70 9.29 -16.19
N GLY A 80 18.75 8.56 -15.60
CA GLY A 80 17.73 7.84 -16.35
C GLY A 80 16.90 8.76 -17.25
N SER A 81 16.58 9.97 -16.77
CA SER A 81 15.78 10.94 -17.52
C SER A 81 16.58 11.55 -18.68
N ALA A 82 17.87 11.80 -18.47
CA ALA A 82 18.80 12.22 -19.52
C ALA A 82 18.95 11.13 -20.59
N ALA A 83 19.21 9.89 -20.17
CA ALA A 83 19.36 8.74 -21.05
C ALA A 83 18.10 8.50 -21.89
N LYS A 84 16.90 8.53 -21.28
CA LYS A 84 15.62 8.40 -21.99
C LYS A 84 15.45 9.47 -23.06
N HIS A 85 15.74 10.73 -22.73
CA HIS A 85 15.62 11.82 -23.69
C HIS A 85 16.63 11.74 -24.82
N ILE A 86 17.88 11.34 -24.53
CA ILE A 86 18.89 11.11 -25.57
C ILE A 86 18.46 9.97 -26.49
N PHE A 87 18.04 8.83 -25.93
CA PHE A 87 17.50 7.70 -26.67
C PHE A 87 16.31 8.11 -27.55
N TRP A 88 15.39 8.92 -27.01
CA TRP A 88 14.25 9.40 -27.77
C TRP A 88 14.70 10.20 -29.00
N THR A 89 15.63 11.14 -28.82
CA THR A 89 16.11 12.00 -29.91
C THR A 89 16.93 11.23 -30.95
N THR A 90 17.70 10.21 -30.55
CA THR A 90 18.57 9.47 -31.46
C THR A 90 17.92 8.26 -32.13
N VAL A 91 16.94 7.63 -31.46
CA VAL A 91 16.33 6.36 -31.92
C VAL A 91 14.86 6.53 -32.28
N ILE A 92 14.09 7.29 -31.50
CA ILE A 92 12.63 7.34 -31.65
C ILE A 92 12.18 8.48 -32.58
N ALA A 93 12.77 9.65 -32.45
CA ALA A 93 12.36 10.86 -33.12
C ALA A 93 12.73 10.80 -34.62
N ASN A 94 11.70 10.84 -35.47
CA ASN A 94 11.86 10.92 -36.93
C ASN A 94 11.64 12.35 -37.47
N GLU A 95 11.29 13.30 -36.59
CA GLU A 95 10.97 14.68 -36.95
C GLU A 95 12.11 15.61 -36.52
N PRO A 96 12.50 16.60 -37.35
CA PRO A 96 13.65 17.44 -37.07
C PRO A 96 13.38 18.36 -35.86
N MET A 97 14.25 18.29 -34.84
CA MET A 97 14.20 19.19 -33.70
C MET A 97 14.88 20.52 -34.04
N LYS A 98 14.12 21.61 -34.10
CA LYS A 98 14.68 22.95 -34.34
C LYS A 98 15.59 23.37 -33.17
N PRO A 99 16.71 24.07 -33.40
CA PRO A 99 17.62 24.51 -32.33
C PRO A 99 16.93 25.30 -31.20
N SER A 100 15.98 26.17 -31.53
CA SER A 100 15.20 26.91 -30.53
C SER A 100 14.31 26.02 -29.68
N ALA A 101 13.66 25.02 -30.29
CA ALA A 101 12.86 24.03 -29.56
C ALA A 101 13.75 23.14 -28.67
N ALA A 102 14.91 22.71 -29.18
CA ALA A 102 15.91 21.95 -28.42
C ALA A 102 16.36 22.72 -27.17
N MET A 103 16.66 24.01 -27.30
CA MET A 103 17.02 24.87 -26.17
C MET A 103 15.88 24.98 -25.15
N ILE A 104 14.66 25.31 -25.60
CA ILE A 104 13.51 25.49 -24.70
C ILE A 104 13.22 24.20 -23.92
N VAL A 105 13.16 23.06 -24.60
CA VAL A 105 12.84 21.77 -23.97
C VAL A 105 14.00 21.29 -23.09
N GLY A 106 15.25 21.48 -23.53
CA GLY A 106 16.44 21.15 -22.76
C GLY A 106 16.51 21.93 -21.43
N ILE A 107 16.37 23.26 -21.49
CA ILE A 107 16.36 24.14 -20.32
C ILE A 107 15.19 23.82 -19.40
N PHE A 108 13.98 23.58 -19.94
CA PHE A 108 12.82 23.20 -19.13
C PHE A 108 13.09 21.93 -18.31
N ASN A 109 13.70 20.91 -18.92
CA ASN A 109 14.02 19.66 -18.22
C ASN A 109 15.11 19.87 -17.17
N LEU A 110 16.14 20.65 -17.49
CA LEU A 110 17.20 21.06 -16.55
C LEU A 110 16.59 21.77 -15.34
N ALA A 111 15.70 22.74 -15.56
CA ALA A 111 15.04 23.49 -14.51
C ALA A 111 14.21 22.59 -13.59
N CYS A 112 13.42 21.67 -14.15
CA CYS A 112 12.61 20.77 -13.32
C CYS A 112 13.47 19.80 -12.50
N ASN A 113 14.55 19.26 -13.07
CA ASN A 113 15.45 18.37 -12.33
C ASN A 113 16.19 19.16 -11.23
N THR A 114 16.60 20.39 -11.50
CA THR A 114 17.17 21.30 -10.50
C THR A 114 16.18 21.61 -9.38
N LEU A 115 14.90 21.89 -9.69
CA LEU A 115 13.87 22.10 -8.67
C LEU A 115 13.68 20.86 -7.79
N ASN A 116 13.69 19.65 -8.38
CA ASN A 116 13.65 18.40 -7.61
C ASN A 116 14.87 18.28 -6.71
N THR A 117 16.08 18.50 -7.22
CA THR A 117 17.31 18.45 -6.42
C THR A 117 17.30 19.45 -5.25
N LEU A 118 16.80 20.68 -5.48
CA LEU A 118 16.64 21.67 -4.42
C LEU A 118 15.57 21.26 -3.40
N ALA A 119 14.45 20.71 -3.85
CA ALA A 119 13.41 20.17 -2.97
C ALA A 119 13.96 19.04 -2.09
N PHE A 120 14.79 18.15 -2.65
CA PHE A 120 15.47 17.13 -1.87
C PHE A 120 16.40 17.73 -0.83
N ASN A 121 17.22 18.71 -1.18
CA ASN A 121 18.08 19.38 -0.21
C ASN A 121 17.32 20.15 0.89
N LEU A 122 16.05 20.53 0.65
CA LEU A 122 15.17 21.14 1.65
C LEU A 122 14.38 20.12 2.49
N SER A 123 14.41 18.85 2.14
CA SER A 123 13.55 17.83 2.76
C SER A 123 13.78 17.66 4.28
N GLY A 124 14.97 17.97 4.78
CA GLY A 124 15.31 17.91 6.21
C GLY A 124 14.55 18.93 7.07
N GLU A 125 14.03 20.01 6.48
CA GLU A 125 13.29 21.06 7.20
C GLU A 125 11.88 20.62 7.61
N ASN A 126 11.27 19.70 6.85
CA ASN A 126 9.88 19.35 7.05
C ASN A 126 9.65 17.83 7.03
N PRO A 127 10.08 17.12 8.09
CA PRO A 127 9.91 15.66 8.20
C PRO A 127 8.45 15.21 8.19
N THR A 128 7.50 16.13 8.44
CA THR A 128 6.06 15.88 8.34
C THR A 128 5.60 15.70 6.89
N TYR A 129 6.16 16.48 5.94
CA TYR A 129 5.79 16.42 4.52
C TYR A 129 6.80 15.65 3.66
N PHE A 130 7.96 15.31 4.21
CA PHE A 130 8.92 14.40 3.60
C PHE A 130 9.14 13.17 4.49
N ALA A 131 8.36 12.12 4.23
CA ALA A 131 8.67 10.79 4.77
C ALA A 131 9.81 10.17 3.94
N PRO A 132 10.86 9.61 4.56
CA PRO A 132 11.94 8.88 3.85
C PRO A 132 11.43 7.85 2.84
N ASP A 133 10.29 7.22 3.12
CA ASP A 133 9.64 6.24 2.23
C ASP A 133 9.22 6.82 0.88
N SER A 134 9.06 8.14 0.79
CA SER A 134 8.75 8.85 -0.46
C SER A 134 9.81 8.61 -1.53
N VAL A 135 11.08 8.40 -1.13
CA VAL A 135 12.18 8.07 -2.05
C VAL A 135 11.88 6.75 -2.77
N TYR A 136 11.42 5.73 -2.05
CA TYR A 136 11.11 4.42 -2.64
C TYR A 136 9.85 4.47 -3.51
N VAL A 137 8.76 5.06 -3.01
CA VAL A 137 7.50 5.19 -3.75
C VAL A 137 7.71 6.00 -5.03
N GLY A 138 8.36 7.15 -4.92
CA GLY A 138 8.68 8.01 -6.05
C GLY A 138 9.58 7.34 -7.08
N THR A 139 10.58 6.56 -6.62
CA THR A 139 11.45 5.77 -7.52
C THR A 139 10.65 4.70 -8.26
N GLY A 140 9.73 3.99 -7.59
CA GLY A 140 8.85 3.01 -8.23
C GLY A 140 7.99 3.63 -9.32
N MET A 141 7.33 4.75 -9.01
CA MET A 141 6.54 5.53 -9.99
C MET A 141 7.39 6.00 -11.16
N TYR A 142 8.62 6.46 -10.88
CA TYR A 142 9.57 6.87 -11.91
C TYR A 142 9.90 5.74 -12.88
N VAL A 143 10.28 4.56 -12.37
CA VAL A 143 10.65 3.42 -13.20
C VAL A 143 9.46 2.97 -14.06
N VAL A 144 8.29 2.81 -13.46
CA VAL A 144 7.07 2.42 -14.19
C VAL A 144 6.72 3.45 -15.26
N GLY A 145 6.76 4.74 -14.93
CA GLY A 145 6.43 5.81 -15.87
C GLY A 145 7.38 5.87 -17.07
N ILE A 146 8.70 5.75 -16.84
CA ILE A 146 9.69 5.68 -17.93
C ILE A 146 9.44 4.46 -18.82
N LEU A 147 9.17 3.30 -18.22
CA LEU A 147 8.90 2.07 -18.99
C LEU A 147 7.63 2.21 -19.84
N VAL A 148 6.53 2.69 -19.27
CA VAL A 148 5.26 2.92 -19.99
C VAL A 148 5.47 3.90 -21.16
N GLU A 149 6.19 5.00 -20.92
CA GLU A 149 6.47 5.98 -21.97
C GLU A 149 7.35 5.38 -23.07
N THR A 150 8.51 4.82 -22.73
CA THR A 150 9.47 4.28 -23.70
C THR A 150 8.89 3.12 -24.49
N VAL A 151 8.20 2.17 -23.84
CA VAL A 151 7.55 1.03 -24.53
C VAL A 151 6.45 1.54 -25.47
N GLY A 152 5.64 2.51 -25.03
CA GLY A 152 4.61 3.10 -25.90
C GLY A 152 5.23 3.79 -27.11
N GLU A 153 6.34 4.49 -26.93
CA GLU A 153 7.05 5.15 -28.02
C GLU A 153 7.67 4.16 -29.02
N ILE A 154 8.29 3.08 -28.54
CA ILE A 154 8.84 2.00 -29.37
C ILE A 154 7.75 1.27 -30.14
N GLN A 155 6.67 0.85 -29.47
CA GLN A 155 5.53 0.20 -30.10
C GLN A 155 4.96 1.04 -31.26
N ARG A 156 4.80 2.34 -31.02
CA ARG A 156 4.32 3.28 -32.03
C ARG A 156 5.33 3.48 -33.15
N LYS A 157 6.64 3.50 -32.87
CA LYS A 157 7.69 3.61 -33.89
C LYS A 157 7.70 2.38 -34.79
N TRP A 158 7.80 1.18 -34.24
CA TRP A 158 7.83 -0.06 -35.03
C TRP A 158 6.61 -0.19 -35.94
N PHE A 159 5.42 0.13 -35.44
CA PHE A 159 4.22 0.14 -36.29
C PHE A 159 4.34 1.11 -37.47
N LYS A 160 4.91 2.31 -37.25
CA LYS A 160 5.03 3.36 -38.28
C LYS A 160 6.19 3.14 -39.25
N ASP A 161 7.22 2.40 -38.85
CA ASP A 161 8.36 2.09 -39.72
C ASP A 161 8.00 1.03 -40.77
N GLU A 162 6.93 0.24 -40.56
CA GLU A 162 6.40 -0.69 -41.56
C GLU A 162 5.66 0.03 -42.70
N PRO A 163 6.09 -0.11 -43.98
CA PRO A 163 5.47 0.60 -45.10
C PRO A 163 3.98 0.31 -45.29
N ARG A 164 3.52 -0.90 -44.96
CA ARG A 164 2.10 -1.32 -45.04
C ARG A 164 1.17 -0.58 -44.08
N ASN A 165 1.73 0.13 -43.10
CA ASN A 165 0.98 0.89 -42.10
C ASN A 165 0.97 2.39 -42.39
N ASP A 166 1.48 2.82 -43.55
CA ASP A 166 1.41 4.22 -43.94
C ASP A 166 -0.06 4.70 -44.01
N GLY A 167 -0.30 5.90 -43.48
CA GLY A 167 -1.66 6.45 -43.34
C GLY A 167 -2.57 5.77 -42.32
N LYS A 168 -2.11 4.80 -41.52
CA LYS A 168 -2.91 4.11 -40.49
C LYS A 168 -2.65 4.63 -39.07
N VAL A 169 -3.69 4.67 -38.25
CA VAL A 169 -3.59 5.01 -36.82
C VAL A 169 -3.14 3.79 -36.00
N TYR A 170 -2.11 3.96 -35.19
CA TYR A 170 -1.74 2.96 -34.18
C TYR A 170 -2.69 3.03 -32.98
N SER A 171 -3.35 1.90 -32.67
CA SER A 171 -4.29 1.79 -31.54
C SER A 171 -4.17 0.48 -30.75
N ALA A 172 -3.15 -0.33 -31.02
CA ALA A 172 -2.86 -1.58 -30.34
C ALA A 172 -1.85 -1.41 -29.17
N GLY A 173 -1.44 -2.50 -28.53
CA GLY A 173 -0.44 -2.45 -27.44
C GLY A 173 -0.89 -1.58 -26.27
N LEU A 174 0.00 -0.75 -25.73
CA LEU A 174 -0.35 0.20 -24.65
C LEU A 174 -1.41 1.22 -25.07
N PHE A 175 -1.47 1.55 -26.37
CA PHE A 175 -2.48 2.46 -26.88
C PHE A 175 -3.87 1.84 -26.86
N SER A 176 -3.99 0.51 -26.82
CA SER A 176 -5.29 -0.18 -26.66
C SER A 176 -5.92 0.08 -25.29
N VAL A 177 -5.09 0.23 -24.25
CA VAL A 177 -5.53 0.52 -22.88
C VAL A 177 -5.70 2.02 -22.67
N VAL A 178 -4.68 2.83 -22.98
CA VAL A 178 -4.69 4.29 -22.73
C VAL A 178 -4.43 5.05 -24.03
N ARG A 179 -5.32 5.99 -24.40
CA ARG A 179 -5.23 6.75 -25.66
C ARG A 179 -3.92 7.53 -25.81
N HIS A 180 -3.40 8.02 -24.69
CA HIS A 180 -2.18 8.81 -24.62
C HIS A 180 -1.18 8.17 -23.66
N ALA A 181 -0.84 6.89 -23.89
CA ALA A 181 0.08 6.14 -23.05
C ALA A 181 1.42 6.87 -22.79
N PRO A 182 2.11 7.47 -23.79
CA PRO A 182 3.35 8.21 -23.54
C PRO A 182 3.17 9.44 -22.63
N TYR A 183 2.07 10.19 -22.74
CA TYR A 183 1.81 11.32 -21.85
C TYR A 183 1.51 10.86 -20.43
N SER A 184 0.84 9.72 -20.28
CA SER A 184 0.55 9.13 -18.97
C SER A 184 1.84 8.65 -18.29
N GLY A 185 2.69 7.95 -19.04
CA GLY A 185 4.03 7.57 -18.58
C GLY A 185 4.88 8.78 -18.20
N TYR A 186 4.87 9.82 -19.05
CA TYR A 186 5.61 11.07 -18.79
C TYR A 186 5.17 11.76 -17.50
N THR A 187 3.85 11.94 -17.30
CA THR A 187 3.32 12.48 -16.04
C THR A 187 3.76 11.61 -14.87
N LEU A 188 3.61 10.29 -14.98
CA LEU A 188 3.89 9.38 -13.89
C LEU A 188 5.35 9.44 -13.45
N TRP A 189 6.31 9.43 -14.38
CA TRP A 189 7.71 9.46 -13.96
C TRP A 189 8.18 10.83 -13.48
N ARG A 190 7.61 11.93 -14.01
CA ARG A 190 7.88 13.28 -13.49
C ARG A 190 7.35 13.45 -12.07
N THR A 191 6.14 12.96 -11.82
CA THR A 191 5.55 12.88 -10.48
C THR A 191 6.37 11.98 -9.57
N GLY A 192 6.84 10.83 -10.06
CA GLY A 192 7.70 9.92 -9.30
C GLY A 192 9.00 10.58 -8.87
N TYR A 193 9.69 11.26 -9.79
CA TYR A 193 10.91 12.00 -9.46
C TYR A 193 10.63 13.11 -8.44
N ALA A 194 9.59 13.92 -8.64
CA ALA A 194 9.21 14.94 -7.67
C ALA A 194 8.85 14.33 -6.30
N THR A 195 8.14 13.21 -6.26
CA THR A 195 7.78 12.53 -5.01
C THR A 195 9.02 12.01 -4.28
N ALA A 196 9.96 11.41 -5.01
CA ALA A 196 11.21 10.92 -4.44
C ALA A 196 12.06 12.06 -3.87
N ALA A 197 12.06 13.20 -4.55
CA ALA A 197 12.88 14.34 -4.18
C ALA A 197 12.25 15.21 -3.09
N GLY A 198 10.96 15.54 -3.17
CA GLY A 198 10.29 16.53 -2.32
C GLY A 198 9.10 16.00 -1.54
N GLY A 199 8.84 14.69 -1.55
CA GLY A 199 7.72 14.08 -0.83
C GLY A 199 6.39 14.15 -1.58
N PRO A 200 5.31 13.58 -1.01
CA PRO A 200 4.00 13.46 -1.66
C PRO A 200 3.38 14.81 -2.06
N VAL A 201 3.60 15.88 -1.29
CA VAL A 201 3.08 17.21 -1.62
C VAL A 201 3.72 17.75 -2.89
N TRP A 202 5.06 17.70 -2.98
CA TRP A 202 5.77 18.13 -4.19
C TRP A 202 5.43 17.27 -5.41
N GLY A 203 5.28 15.95 -5.19
CA GLY A 203 4.77 15.01 -6.18
C GLY A 203 3.40 15.40 -6.72
N ALA A 204 2.44 15.68 -5.84
CA ALA A 204 1.07 16.05 -6.20
C ALA A 204 1.00 17.38 -6.96
N LEU A 205 1.78 18.39 -6.55
CA LEU A 205 1.89 19.67 -7.27
C LEU A 205 2.42 19.45 -8.70
N THR A 206 3.47 18.64 -8.83
CA THR A 206 4.06 18.29 -10.13
C THR A 206 3.07 17.51 -11.00
N ALA A 207 2.36 16.55 -10.43
CA ALA A 207 1.33 15.78 -11.11
C ALA A 207 0.22 16.70 -11.66
N THR A 208 -0.31 17.58 -10.80
CA THR A 208 -1.38 18.51 -11.13
C THR A 208 -0.95 19.43 -12.29
N TRP A 209 0.27 19.96 -12.23
CA TRP A 209 0.81 20.79 -13.31
C TRP A 209 0.89 20.05 -14.65
N PHE A 210 1.46 18.84 -14.69
CA PHE A 210 1.59 18.09 -15.94
C PHE A 210 0.25 17.59 -16.47
N ILE A 211 -0.67 17.16 -15.60
CA ILE A 211 -2.04 16.81 -16.00
C ILE A 211 -2.71 18.02 -16.63
N TYR A 212 -2.66 19.18 -15.97
CA TYR A 212 -3.23 20.42 -16.50
C TYR A 212 -2.64 20.79 -17.86
N GLN A 213 -1.30 20.73 -18.01
CA GLN A 213 -0.63 21.02 -19.28
C GLN A 213 -1.03 20.03 -20.39
N PHE A 214 -1.14 18.73 -20.09
CA PHE A 214 -1.51 17.75 -21.10
C PHE A 214 -2.98 17.84 -21.48
N VAL A 215 -3.88 17.98 -20.52
CA VAL A 215 -5.33 18.08 -20.76
C VAL A 215 -5.66 19.35 -21.54
N ASN A 216 -5.09 20.49 -21.16
CA ASN A 216 -5.50 21.77 -21.74
C ASN A 216 -4.68 22.21 -22.96
N ARG A 217 -3.51 21.61 -23.21
CA ARG A 217 -2.63 22.03 -24.30
C ARG A 217 -2.21 20.88 -25.20
N SER A 218 -1.49 19.88 -24.67
CA SER A 218 -0.82 18.89 -25.53
C SER A 218 -1.77 17.89 -26.17
N VAL A 219 -2.75 17.39 -25.42
CA VAL A 219 -3.76 16.44 -25.92
C VAL A 219 -4.67 17.11 -26.96
N PRO A 220 -5.23 18.31 -26.75
CA PRO A 220 -6.01 19.00 -27.78
C PRO A 220 -5.22 19.28 -29.06
N MET A 221 -3.96 19.69 -28.92
CA MET A 221 -3.07 19.93 -30.07
C MET A 221 -2.80 18.64 -30.86
N LEU A 222 -2.52 17.53 -30.16
CA LEU A 222 -2.36 16.21 -30.76
C LEU A 222 -3.67 15.73 -31.41
N ASP A 223 -4.82 15.93 -30.76
CA ASP A 223 -6.13 15.52 -31.28
C ASP A 223 -6.47 16.25 -32.59
N LYS A 224 -6.16 17.56 -32.66
CA LYS A 224 -6.32 18.36 -33.89
C LYS A 224 -5.42 17.82 -35.02
N TYR A 225 -4.16 17.50 -34.70
CA TYR A 225 -3.24 16.90 -35.67
C TYR A 225 -3.73 15.53 -36.16
N MET A 226 -4.12 14.64 -35.24
CA MET A 226 -4.60 13.29 -35.57
C MET A 226 -5.90 13.34 -36.37
N SER A 227 -6.81 14.24 -36.04
CA SER A 227 -8.06 14.45 -36.79
C SER A 227 -7.77 14.93 -38.22
N LYS A 228 -6.83 15.87 -38.40
CA LYS A 228 -6.41 16.36 -39.72
C LYS A 228 -5.74 15.26 -40.55
N ARG A 229 -4.90 14.42 -39.94
CA ARG A 229 -4.11 13.41 -40.65
C ARG A 229 -4.88 12.12 -40.96
N TYR A 230 -5.75 11.66 -40.05
CA TYR A 230 -6.37 10.34 -40.14
C TYR A 230 -7.90 10.35 -40.22
N GLY A 231 -8.54 11.52 -40.06
CA GLY A 231 -9.98 11.69 -40.25
C GLY A 231 -10.84 10.69 -39.48
N GLU A 232 -11.69 9.96 -40.21
CA GLU A 232 -12.62 8.95 -39.70
C GLU A 232 -11.94 7.86 -38.86
N GLN A 233 -10.72 7.42 -39.22
CA GLN A 233 -9.99 6.40 -38.43
C GLN A 233 -9.76 6.88 -36.99
N TRP A 234 -9.41 8.15 -36.82
CA TRP A 234 -9.20 8.74 -35.50
C TRP A 234 -10.53 8.95 -34.75
N ALA A 235 -11.60 9.32 -35.47
CA ALA A 235 -12.93 9.40 -34.89
C ALA A 235 -13.43 8.05 -34.37
N GLN A 236 -13.15 6.94 -35.07
CA GLN A 236 -13.49 5.59 -34.63
C GLN A 236 -12.71 5.19 -33.37
N VAL A 237 -11.41 5.49 -33.30
CA VAL A 237 -10.60 5.27 -32.09
C VAL A 237 -11.16 6.05 -30.89
N LYS A 238 -11.67 7.26 -31.09
CA LYS A 238 -12.36 8.05 -30.06
C LYS A 238 -13.71 7.43 -29.66
N ARG A 239 -14.55 7.05 -30.63
CA ARG A 239 -15.90 6.49 -30.41
C ARG A 239 -15.88 5.16 -29.64
N LYS A 240 -14.94 4.26 -29.97
CA LYS A 240 -14.73 3.00 -29.22
C LYS A 240 -14.47 3.19 -27.73
N ARG A 241 -14.21 4.42 -27.26
CA ARG A 241 -13.91 4.74 -25.85
C ARG A 241 -14.79 5.84 -25.25
N ALA A 242 -15.78 6.34 -25.99
CA ALA A 242 -16.71 7.37 -25.53
C ALA A 242 -18.08 6.83 -25.10
N SER A 243 -18.33 5.52 -25.22
CA SER A 243 -19.63 4.92 -24.89
C SER A 243 -19.62 4.34 -23.46
N PRO A 244 -20.51 4.77 -22.55
CA PRO A 244 -20.90 3.95 -21.40
C PRO A 244 -21.81 2.79 -21.86
N PRO A 245 -21.94 1.69 -21.11
CA PRO A 245 -22.80 0.59 -21.54
C PRO A 245 -24.28 1.02 -21.38
N MET A 246 -25.00 1.13 -22.51
CA MET A 246 -26.45 1.23 -22.54
C MET A 246 -27.00 0.07 -23.38
N ASP A 247 -27.86 -0.69 -22.71
CA ASP A 247 -28.92 -1.61 -23.15
C ASP A 247 -28.67 -2.59 -24.30
N ALA A 248 -28.67 -3.87 -23.90
CA ALA A 248 -28.97 -5.00 -24.75
C ALA A 248 -30.49 -5.07 -24.98
N SER A 249 -30.93 -4.82 -26.21
CA SER A 249 -32.14 -5.46 -26.75
C SER A 249 -31.98 -5.75 -28.24
N ASN A 250 -32.21 -7.02 -28.59
CA ASN A 250 -32.52 -7.60 -29.90
C ASN A 250 -31.68 -7.24 -31.14
N SER A 251 -31.00 -8.24 -31.69
CA SER A 251 -31.56 -9.05 -32.79
C SER A 251 -30.57 -10.08 -33.34
N HIS A 252 -31.11 -11.26 -33.65
CA HIS A 252 -30.46 -12.37 -34.34
C HIS A 252 -30.01 -11.99 -35.75
N GLN A 253 -28.84 -12.47 -36.20
CA GLN A 253 -28.73 -13.30 -37.41
C GLN A 253 -27.33 -13.88 -37.62
N SER A 254 -27.33 -15.16 -38.00
CA SER A 254 -26.23 -16.03 -38.36
C SER A 254 -25.61 -15.75 -39.74
N ARG A 255 -24.31 -16.01 -39.89
CA ARG A 255 -23.54 -16.55 -41.05
C ARG A 255 -22.07 -16.46 -40.63
N GLY A 256 -21.26 -17.51 -40.48
CA GLY A 256 -21.06 -18.66 -41.36
C GLY A 256 -20.03 -18.28 -42.44
N ILE A 257 -18.73 -18.56 -42.22
CA ILE A 257 -17.68 -18.86 -43.23
C ILE A 257 -16.45 -19.45 -42.51
N SER A 258 -15.94 -20.54 -43.10
CA SER A 258 -14.78 -21.35 -42.73
C SER A 258 -13.51 -20.94 -43.49
N SER A 259 -12.32 -21.12 -42.87
CA SER A 259 -11.05 -21.64 -43.47
C SER A 259 -9.90 -21.47 -42.45
N SER A 260 -9.43 -22.54 -41.81
CA SER A 260 -8.33 -23.46 -42.18
C SER A 260 -6.90 -22.91 -42.06
N THR A 261 -6.17 -23.53 -41.12
CA THR A 261 -4.73 -23.91 -41.09
C THR A 261 -3.63 -22.85 -41.01
N ALA A 262 -2.87 -22.85 -39.91
CA ALA A 262 -1.56 -23.55 -39.81
C ALA A 262 -0.84 -23.22 -38.49
N SER A 263 -0.33 -24.27 -37.85
CA SER A 263 0.31 -24.30 -36.53
C SER A 263 1.76 -23.82 -36.55
N ILE A 264 2.19 -23.08 -35.52
CA ILE A 264 3.57 -23.15 -34.98
C ILE A 264 3.47 -23.12 -33.44
N SER A 265 3.74 -24.27 -32.84
CA SER A 265 3.91 -24.44 -31.39
C SER A 265 5.35 -24.11 -31.00
N PHE A 266 5.55 -23.21 -30.04
CA PHE A 266 6.77 -23.14 -29.24
C PHE A 266 6.42 -22.71 -27.80
N ILE A 267 6.55 -23.67 -26.89
CA ILE A 267 6.86 -23.55 -25.45
C ILE A 267 5.82 -22.80 -24.57
N GLY A 268 5.10 -23.58 -23.76
CA GLY A 268 4.05 -23.10 -22.87
C GLY A 268 4.54 -22.48 -21.56
N LEU A 269 3.79 -21.48 -21.10
CA LEU A 269 3.40 -21.31 -19.70
C LEU A 269 2.22 -20.32 -19.65
N PHE A 270 1.19 -20.64 -18.86
CA PHE A 270 -0.02 -19.86 -18.57
C PHE A 270 -1.11 -19.77 -19.65
N VAL A 271 -1.91 -20.84 -19.76
CA VAL A 271 -3.33 -20.72 -20.13
C VAL A 271 -4.08 -20.22 -18.89
N MET A 272 -4.34 -18.92 -18.82
CA MET A 272 -5.43 -18.42 -17.96
C MET A 272 -6.73 -18.58 -18.73
N SER A 273 -7.55 -19.51 -18.23
CA SER A 273 -8.96 -19.69 -18.58
C SER A 273 -9.66 -18.35 -18.79
N SER A 274 -10.33 -18.20 -19.93
CA SER A 274 -11.17 -17.06 -20.26
C SER A 274 -12.43 -17.11 -19.39
N GLY A 275 -12.31 -16.65 -18.14
CA GLY A 275 -13.45 -16.38 -17.28
C GLY A 275 -14.28 -15.26 -17.89
N LYS A 276 -15.52 -15.57 -18.25
CA LYS A 276 -16.55 -14.59 -18.59
C LYS A 276 -16.62 -13.56 -17.45
N MET A 277 -16.28 -12.29 -17.69
CA MET A 277 -16.67 -11.21 -16.79
C MET A 277 -18.18 -11.05 -16.91
N GLY A 278 -18.90 -11.80 -16.07
CA GLY A 278 -20.31 -11.57 -15.81
C GLY A 278 -20.50 -10.21 -15.14
N SER A 279 -21.70 -9.68 -15.29
CA SER A 279 -22.21 -8.48 -14.63
C SER A 279 -22.36 -8.69 -13.11
N GLU A 280 -21.28 -9.00 -12.41
CA GLU A 280 -21.31 -9.09 -10.95
C GLU A 280 -21.20 -7.68 -10.37
N GLY A 281 -22.22 -7.27 -9.62
CA GLY A 281 -22.23 -6.01 -8.87
C GLY A 281 -21.10 -5.96 -7.82
N PHE A 282 -20.84 -4.78 -7.26
CA PHE A 282 -19.87 -4.63 -6.18
C PHE A 282 -20.28 -5.49 -4.97
N ASP A 283 -19.50 -6.53 -4.67
CA ASP A 283 -19.75 -7.43 -3.55
C ASP A 283 -19.55 -6.69 -2.22
N THR A 284 -20.60 -6.65 -1.40
CA THR A 284 -20.62 -6.02 -0.07
C THR A 284 -20.71 -7.04 1.05
N SER A 285 -20.62 -8.34 0.73
CA SER A 285 -20.57 -9.39 1.74
C SER A 285 -19.20 -9.42 2.41
N LEU A 286 -19.13 -9.94 3.65
CA LEU A 286 -17.86 -10.20 4.31
C LEU A 286 -17.08 -11.34 3.64
N GLY A 287 -17.76 -12.24 2.91
CA GLY A 287 -17.15 -13.37 2.23
C GLY A 287 -16.45 -14.33 3.19
N LEU A 288 -16.92 -14.45 4.44
CA LEU A 288 -16.35 -15.29 5.49
C LEU A 288 -17.04 -16.65 5.60
N GLU A 289 -18.12 -16.85 4.85
CA GLU A 289 -18.91 -18.07 4.84
C GLU A 289 -18.01 -19.28 4.49
N GLY A 290 -18.07 -20.32 5.31
CA GLY A 290 -17.25 -21.53 5.14
C GLY A 290 -15.76 -21.36 5.48
N SER A 291 -15.29 -20.17 5.85
CA SER A 291 -13.92 -19.99 6.36
C SER A 291 -13.77 -20.67 7.72
N HIS A 292 -12.62 -21.27 7.99
CA HIS A 292 -12.34 -21.84 9.29
C HIS A 292 -11.43 -20.92 10.10
N VAL A 293 -11.94 -20.47 11.23
CA VAL A 293 -11.39 -19.41 12.07
C VAL A 293 -11.00 -19.98 13.42
N LEU A 294 -9.75 -19.79 13.81
CA LEU A 294 -9.31 -19.99 15.18
C LEU A 294 -9.56 -18.71 15.99
N VAL A 295 -10.13 -18.85 17.19
CA VAL A 295 -10.22 -17.77 18.18
C VAL A 295 -9.60 -18.28 19.48
N THR A 296 -8.48 -17.70 19.91
CA THR A 296 -7.92 -17.96 21.25
C THR A 296 -8.51 -16.98 22.27
N GLY A 297 -8.50 -17.32 23.56
CA GLY A 297 -9.10 -16.47 24.60
C GLY A 297 -10.63 -16.42 24.47
N SER A 298 -11.20 -17.48 23.89
CA SER A 298 -12.59 -17.57 23.47
C SER A 298 -13.61 -17.59 24.62
N SER A 299 -13.18 -17.90 25.84
CA SER A 299 -14.02 -17.86 27.05
C SER A 299 -14.04 -16.47 27.71
N GLY A 300 -13.19 -15.55 27.25
CA GLY A 300 -13.16 -14.15 27.68
C GLY A 300 -14.33 -13.31 27.15
N ALA A 301 -14.54 -12.12 27.72
CA ALA A 301 -15.64 -11.22 27.35
C ALA A 301 -15.59 -10.78 25.87
N ILE A 302 -14.40 -10.47 25.36
CA ILE A 302 -14.21 -10.12 23.95
C ILE A 302 -14.23 -11.37 23.07
N GLY A 303 -13.45 -12.40 23.44
CA GLY A 303 -13.32 -13.62 22.65
C GLY A 303 -14.64 -14.34 22.41
N SER A 304 -15.50 -14.43 23.42
CA SER A 304 -16.82 -15.05 23.28
C SER A 304 -17.72 -14.32 22.29
N LEU A 305 -17.69 -12.98 22.25
CA LEU A 305 -18.44 -12.22 21.25
C LEU A 305 -17.81 -12.33 19.86
N VAL A 306 -16.49 -12.42 19.76
CA VAL A 306 -15.77 -12.67 18.50
C VAL A 306 -16.18 -14.03 17.92
N VAL A 307 -16.23 -15.09 18.75
CA VAL A 307 -16.73 -16.41 18.34
C VAL A 307 -18.15 -16.30 17.78
N GLN A 308 -19.07 -15.65 18.51
CA GLN A 308 -20.45 -15.45 18.05
C GLN A 308 -20.53 -14.68 16.74
N ALA A 309 -19.70 -13.65 16.57
CA ALA A 309 -19.66 -12.83 15.36
C ALA A 309 -19.22 -13.63 14.13
N PHE A 310 -18.17 -14.47 14.25
CA PHE A 310 -17.71 -15.33 13.15
C PHE A 310 -18.71 -16.44 12.83
N LEU A 311 -19.34 -17.06 13.84
CA LEU A 311 -20.42 -18.04 13.62
C LEU A 311 -21.62 -17.41 12.89
N SER A 312 -21.97 -16.17 13.24
CA SER A 312 -23.02 -15.37 12.58
C SER A 312 -22.67 -15.00 11.15
N ALA A 313 -21.39 -14.84 10.83
CA ALA A 313 -20.88 -14.63 9.47
C ALA A 313 -20.73 -15.93 8.67
N GLY A 314 -21.25 -17.06 9.17
CA GLY A 314 -21.22 -18.35 8.46
C GLY A 314 -19.88 -19.09 8.50
N ALA A 315 -18.95 -18.66 9.34
CA ALA A 315 -17.66 -19.32 9.49
C ALA A 315 -17.75 -20.57 10.38
N PHE A 316 -16.81 -21.49 10.19
CA PHE A 316 -16.46 -22.52 11.16
C PHE A 316 -15.48 -21.94 12.17
N VAL A 317 -15.66 -22.23 13.45
CA VAL A 317 -14.87 -21.64 14.52
C VAL A 317 -14.29 -22.72 15.42
N SER A 318 -12.97 -22.70 15.58
CA SER A 318 -12.27 -23.41 16.65
C SER A 318 -11.98 -22.43 17.78
N ALA A 319 -12.57 -22.65 18.95
CA ALA A 319 -12.53 -21.77 20.10
C ALA A 319 -11.60 -22.36 21.17
N PHE A 320 -10.44 -21.73 21.36
CA PHE A 320 -9.41 -22.18 22.30
C PHE A 320 -9.36 -21.26 23.51
N ASP A 321 -9.30 -21.83 24.70
CA ASP A 321 -9.10 -21.10 25.94
C ASP A 321 -8.58 -22.05 27.04
N ILE A 322 -7.90 -21.53 28.05
CA ILE A 322 -7.50 -22.34 29.21
C ILE A 322 -8.69 -22.62 30.14
N ALA A 323 -9.71 -21.77 30.08
CA ALA A 323 -10.95 -21.94 30.82
C ALA A 323 -12.04 -22.53 29.94
N GLU A 324 -12.80 -23.48 30.49
CA GLU A 324 -14.04 -23.95 29.86
C GLU A 324 -15.00 -22.77 29.59
N PRO A 325 -15.72 -22.77 28.46
CA PRO A 325 -16.65 -21.70 28.14
C PRO A 325 -17.79 -21.66 29.17
N LYS A 326 -18.07 -20.47 29.70
CA LYS A 326 -19.12 -20.25 30.72
C LYS A 326 -20.52 -20.66 30.24
N SER A 327 -20.75 -20.62 28.92
CA SER A 327 -21.96 -21.11 28.26
C SER A 327 -21.55 -22.07 27.15
N ARG A 328 -21.95 -23.34 27.28
CA ARG A 328 -21.76 -24.34 26.21
C ARG A 328 -22.84 -24.13 25.15
N THR A 329 -22.58 -23.21 24.23
CA THR A 329 -23.39 -23.12 23.01
C THR A 329 -22.97 -24.27 22.10
N GLU A 330 -23.78 -25.31 22.01
CA GLU A 330 -23.55 -26.34 21.00
C GLU A 330 -23.93 -25.78 19.62
N HIS A 331 -22.98 -25.80 18.69
CA HIS A 331 -23.20 -25.38 17.30
C HIS A 331 -22.38 -26.29 16.39
N GLU A 332 -22.98 -26.76 15.29
CA GLU A 332 -22.32 -27.67 14.33
C GLU A 332 -21.01 -27.13 13.74
N ARG A 333 -20.86 -25.79 13.72
CA ARG A 333 -19.71 -25.06 13.19
C ARG A 333 -18.72 -24.64 14.27
N LEU A 334 -18.92 -25.06 15.52
CA LEU A 334 -18.08 -24.70 16.66
C LEU A 334 -17.36 -25.93 17.21
N LEU A 335 -16.04 -25.81 17.39
CA LEU A 335 -15.23 -26.75 18.14
C LEU A 335 -14.57 -26.01 19.29
N SER A 336 -14.98 -26.29 20.53
CA SER A 336 -14.33 -25.75 21.73
C SER A 336 -13.28 -26.72 22.24
N GLN A 337 -12.09 -26.22 22.56
CA GLN A 337 -11.00 -27.00 23.16
C GLN A 337 -10.35 -26.23 24.30
N THR A 338 -10.04 -26.93 25.38
CA THR A 338 -9.28 -26.38 26.50
C THR A 338 -7.79 -26.42 26.16
N VAL A 339 -7.18 -25.26 25.96
CA VAL A 339 -5.82 -25.10 25.41
C VAL A 339 -5.12 -23.93 26.12
N ASP A 340 -3.95 -24.21 26.69
CA ASP A 340 -3.01 -23.17 27.12
C ASP A 340 -2.12 -22.78 25.94
N ILE A 341 -2.17 -21.51 25.55
CA ILE A 341 -1.37 -20.99 24.42
C ILE A 341 0.14 -20.97 24.71
N THR A 342 0.56 -21.16 25.96
CA THR A 342 1.97 -21.26 26.36
C THR A 342 2.51 -22.68 26.33
N ASP A 343 1.63 -23.69 26.22
CA ASP A 343 2.02 -25.08 25.98
C ASP A 343 2.12 -25.35 24.48
N GLU A 344 3.34 -25.33 23.93
CA GLU A 344 3.58 -25.58 22.51
C GLU A 344 3.01 -26.92 22.02
N ILE A 345 3.15 -27.99 22.82
CA ILE A 345 2.75 -29.33 22.40
C ILE A 345 1.22 -29.43 22.39
N GLY A 346 0.57 -28.99 23.47
CA GLY A 346 -0.89 -28.95 23.57
C GLY A 346 -1.52 -28.09 22.49
N LEU A 347 -0.93 -26.92 22.20
CA LEU A 347 -1.40 -26.02 21.14
C LEU A 347 -1.29 -26.65 19.74
N GLU A 348 -0.16 -27.25 19.38
CA GLU A 348 0.00 -27.93 18.09
C GLU A 348 -0.98 -29.10 17.96
N GLN A 349 -1.20 -29.89 19.02
CA GLN A 349 -2.18 -30.98 19.01
C GLN A 349 -3.62 -30.45 18.83
N ALA A 350 -3.98 -29.36 19.49
CA ALA A 350 -5.30 -28.76 19.35
C ALA A 350 -5.54 -28.20 17.94
N MET A 351 -4.51 -27.61 17.31
CA MET A 351 -4.54 -27.15 15.91
C MET A 351 -4.78 -28.30 14.94
N GLU A 352 -4.13 -29.45 15.17
CA GLU A 352 -4.35 -30.67 14.38
C GLU A 352 -5.78 -31.19 14.53
N ASN A 353 -6.32 -31.25 15.75
CA ASN A 353 -7.71 -31.64 16.00
C ASN A 353 -8.71 -30.71 15.30
N ALA A 354 -8.47 -29.39 15.38
CA ALA A 354 -9.28 -28.38 14.71
C ALA A 354 -9.26 -28.57 13.19
N ARG A 355 -8.07 -28.79 12.60
CA ARG A 355 -7.93 -29.01 11.16
C ARG A 355 -8.57 -30.33 10.72
N ALA A 356 -8.48 -31.38 11.52
CA ALA A 356 -9.16 -32.64 11.24
C ALA A 356 -10.69 -32.48 11.20
N LYS A 357 -11.24 -31.56 12.02
CA LYS A 357 -12.68 -31.33 12.10
C LYS A 357 -13.24 -30.44 10.97
N PHE A 358 -12.58 -29.32 10.66
CA PHE A 358 -13.13 -28.31 9.74
C PHE A 358 -12.20 -27.95 8.56
N GLY A 359 -11.04 -28.60 8.44
CA GLY A 359 -10.06 -28.29 7.40
C GLY A 359 -9.15 -27.11 7.75
N VAL A 360 -8.52 -26.51 6.74
CA VAL A 360 -7.49 -25.46 6.89
C VAL A 360 -8.01 -24.30 7.74
N ILE A 361 -7.33 -24.00 8.85
CA ILE A 361 -7.58 -22.80 9.66
C ILE A 361 -7.06 -21.59 8.86
N SER A 362 -7.91 -21.00 8.03
CA SER A 362 -7.54 -19.86 7.19
C SER A 362 -7.29 -18.60 8.03
N THR A 363 -8.10 -18.39 9.06
CA THR A 363 -8.06 -17.16 9.86
C THR A 363 -7.68 -17.44 11.31
N CYS A 364 -6.79 -16.65 11.89
CA CYS A 364 -6.38 -16.73 13.29
C CYS A 364 -6.66 -15.42 14.04
N ILE A 365 -7.53 -15.45 15.04
CA ILE A 365 -7.84 -14.32 15.91
C ILE A 365 -7.23 -14.58 17.29
N ALA A 366 -6.05 -14.02 17.52
CA ALA A 366 -5.27 -14.22 18.74
C ALA A 366 -5.68 -13.21 19.82
N VAL A 367 -6.79 -13.50 20.53
CA VAL A 367 -7.33 -12.64 21.60
C VAL A 367 -6.71 -12.96 22.96
N ALA A 368 -6.29 -14.21 23.18
CA ALA A 368 -5.77 -14.67 24.47
C ALA A 368 -4.65 -13.79 25.02
N GLY A 369 -4.74 -13.47 26.29
CA GLY A 369 -3.77 -12.67 27.01
C GLY A 369 -4.24 -12.34 28.42
N LEU A 370 -3.30 -12.04 29.31
CA LEU A 370 -3.59 -11.43 30.61
C LEU A 370 -3.90 -9.95 30.39
N ASP A 371 -5.07 -9.53 30.83
CA ASP A 371 -5.57 -8.16 30.76
C ASP A 371 -5.34 -7.38 32.06
N LEU A 372 -5.33 -6.04 31.97
CA LEU A 372 -5.20 -5.14 33.11
C LEU A 372 -6.19 -5.45 34.24
N SER A 373 -7.40 -5.88 33.88
CA SER A 373 -8.47 -6.25 34.82
C SER A 373 -8.09 -7.41 35.77
N TYR A 374 -7.07 -8.20 35.43
CA TYR A 374 -6.66 -9.40 36.17
C TYR A 374 -5.22 -9.34 36.68
N LEU A 375 -4.51 -8.24 36.41
CA LEU A 375 -3.12 -8.07 36.78
C LEU A 375 -3.00 -7.18 38.02
N PRO A 376 -2.15 -7.55 38.99
CA PRO A 376 -1.91 -6.68 40.12
C PRO A 376 -1.17 -5.41 39.64
N GLN A 377 -1.58 -4.27 40.18
CA GLN A 377 -0.98 -2.98 39.85
C GLN A 377 0.19 -2.69 40.79
N HIS A 378 1.38 -2.54 40.23
CA HIS A 378 2.60 -2.21 40.98
C HIS A 378 3.35 -1.08 40.31
N SER A 379 3.97 -0.21 41.12
CA SER A 379 5.07 0.61 40.61
C SER A 379 6.12 -0.29 39.96
N LEU A 380 6.78 0.19 38.91
CA LEU A 380 7.82 -0.60 38.25
C LEU A 380 8.95 -0.99 39.23
N ALA A 381 9.23 -0.16 40.24
CA ALA A 381 10.23 -0.43 41.26
C ALA A 381 9.88 -1.62 42.17
N ASP A 382 8.58 -1.88 42.37
CA ASP A 382 8.07 -2.91 43.27
C ASP A 382 7.55 -4.15 42.53
N MET A 383 7.64 -4.16 41.20
CA MET A 383 7.11 -5.21 40.33
C MET A 383 7.87 -6.53 40.56
N PRO A 384 7.21 -7.60 41.02
CA PRO A 384 7.84 -8.91 41.12
C PRO A 384 8.27 -9.43 39.75
N LEU A 385 9.52 -9.90 39.64
CA LEU A 385 10.03 -10.46 38.38
C LEU A 385 9.21 -11.67 37.89
N ALA A 386 8.62 -12.43 38.81
CA ALA A 386 7.75 -13.56 38.48
C ALA A 386 6.51 -13.10 37.69
N ASP A 387 5.87 -12.00 38.10
CA ASP A 387 4.69 -11.46 37.43
C ASP A 387 5.06 -10.87 36.07
N TRP A 388 6.18 -10.15 35.98
CA TRP A 388 6.74 -9.70 34.69
C TRP A 388 6.90 -10.88 33.72
N ARG A 389 7.58 -11.95 34.15
CA ARG A 389 7.82 -13.14 33.33
C ARG A 389 6.52 -13.82 32.92
N ARG A 390 5.57 -13.94 33.84
CA ARG A 390 4.24 -14.52 33.56
C ARG A 390 3.51 -13.73 32.47
N ILE A 391 3.49 -12.40 32.57
CA ILE A 391 2.83 -11.53 31.61
C ILE A 391 3.47 -11.66 30.23
N MET A 392 4.82 -11.63 30.16
CA MET A 392 5.53 -11.79 28.89
C MET A 392 5.33 -13.18 28.28
N ASN A 393 5.41 -14.24 29.10
CA ASN A 393 5.18 -15.62 28.66
C ASN A 393 3.79 -15.80 28.02
N VAL A 394 2.74 -15.27 28.67
CA VAL A 394 1.38 -15.40 28.12
C VAL A 394 1.17 -14.47 26.91
N ASN A 395 1.43 -13.17 27.07
CA ASN A 395 1.02 -12.17 26.08
C ASN A 395 1.94 -12.14 24.85
N VAL A 396 3.23 -12.42 25.01
CA VAL A 396 4.22 -12.39 23.93
C VAL A 396 4.48 -13.79 23.42
N ASP A 397 4.98 -14.69 24.27
CA ASP A 397 5.39 -16.03 23.82
C ASP A 397 4.16 -16.84 23.38
N GLY A 398 3.07 -16.83 24.13
CA GLY A 398 1.83 -17.50 23.74
C GLY A 398 1.22 -16.99 22.43
N THR A 399 1.25 -15.67 22.19
CA THR A 399 0.82 -15.07 20.91
C THR A 399 1.74 -15.51 19.77
N PHE A 400 3.06 -15.51 20.00
CA PHE A 400 4.05 -16.00 19.04
C PHE A 400 3.80 -17.47 18.68
N LEU A 401 3.62 -18.34 19.69
CA LEU A 401 3.35 -19.77 19.49
C LEU A 401 2.08 -19.99 18.66
N THR A 402 1.01 -19.25 18.97
CA THR A 402 -0.25 -19.28 18.24
C THR A 402 -0.05 -18.91 16.76
N CYS A 403 0.57 -17.76 16.49
CA CYS A 403 0.86 -17.30 15.13
C CYS A 403 1.76 -18.28 14.36
N ARG A 404 2.78 -18.84 15.03
CA ARG A 404 3.72 -19.78 14.44
C ARG A 404 3.03 -21.09 14.06
N ALA A 405 2.23 -21.67 14.95
CA ALA A 405 1.47 -22.88 14.69
C ALA A 405 0.46 -22.67 13.53
N TRP A 406 -0.25 -21.54 13.53
CA TRP A 406 -1.13 -21.16 12.43
C TRP A 406 -0.38 -21.06 11.09
N LEU A 407 0.74 -20.32 11.02
CA LEU A 407 1.53 -20.19 9.80
C LEU A 407 2.13 -21.52 9.31
N ARG A 408 2.54 -22.40 10.23
CA ARG A 408 2.96 -23.78 9.90
C ARG A 408 1.80 -24.54 9.26
N GLY A 409 0.58 -24.38 9.77
CA GLY A 409 -0.64 -24.92 9.18
C GLY A 409 -0.92 -24.37 7.78
N ILE A 410 -0.85 -23.05 7.58
CA ILE A 410 -1.01 -22.41 6.27
C ILE A 410 0.00 -22.95 5.27
N ARG A 411 1.29 -22.99 5.63
CA ARG A 411 2.36 -23.50 4.75
C ARG A 411 2.10 -24.93 4.27
N LYS A 412 1.58 -25.78 5.16
CA LYS A 412 1.39 -27.21 4.88
C LYS A 412 0.08 -27.52 4.15
N HIS A 413 -0.98 -26.75 4.39
CA HIS A 413 -2.34 -27.16 4.01
C HIS A 413 -3.11 -26.14 3.18
N ALA A 414 -2.74 -24.85 3.20
CA ALA A 414 -3.44 -23.86 2.40
C ALA A 414 -3.08 -24.01 0.92
N THR A 415 -4.10 -23.85 0.07
CA THR A 415 -3.97 -23.83 -1.39
C THR A 415 -4.11 -22.40 -1.92
N THR A 416 -3.87 -22.19 -3.20
CA THR A 416 -4.14 -20.90 -3.87
C THR A 416 -5.61 -20.51 -3.87
N GLU A 417 -6.52 -21.47 -3.64
CA GLU A 417 -7.97 -21.25 -3.56
C GLU A 417 -8.44 -20.92 -2.13
N THR A 418 -7.57 -21.09 -1.13
CA THR A 418 -7.92 -20.79 0.26
C THR A 418 -8.08 -19.28 0.42
N ARG A 419 -9.29 -18.84 0.78
CA ARG A 419 -9.62 -17.43 1.03
C ARG A 419 -9.44 -17.04 2.49
N ASN A 420 -9.43 -15.74 2.75
CA ASN A 420 -9.39 -15.12 4.08
C ASN A 420 -8.20 -15.56 4.94
N ILE A 421 -7.06 -15.83 4.29
CA ILE A 421 -5.83 -16.22 4.98
C ILE A 421 -5.32 -15.01 5.75
N SER A 422 -5.63 -14.95 7.04
CA SER A 422 -5.34 -13.76 7.84
C SER A 422 -5.15 -14.04 9.32
N ALA A 423 -4.33 -13.22 9.98
CA ALA A 423 -4.22 -13.19 11.43
C ALA A 423 -4.50 -11.79 11.98
N VAL A 424 -5.21 -11.76 13.12
CA VAL A 424 -5.45 -10.55 13.91
C VAL A 424 -4.92 -10.79 15.32
N VAL A 425 -3.90 -10.07 15.73
CA VAL A 425 -3.38 -10.10 17.11
C VAL A 425 -3.93 -8.95 17.94
N PHE A 426 -4.10 -9.18 19.23
CA PHE A 426 -4.69 -8.18 20.14
C PHE A 426 -3.62 -7.37 20.87
N GLY A 427 -3.39 -6.15 20.38
CA GLY A 427 -2.67 -5.09 21.07
C GLY A 427 -3.51 -4.42 22.17
N SER A 428 -3.18 -3.18 22.49
CA SER A 428 -3.93 -2.34 23.44
C SER A 428 -3.50 -0.88 23.28
N GLU A 429 -4.39 0.06 23.63
CA GLU A 429 -4.00 1.46 23.81
C GLU A 429 -2.87 1.62 24.85
N ALA A 430 -2.82 0.75 25.87
CA ALA A 430 -1.71 0.74 26.83
C ALA A 430 -0.35 0.46 26.15
N GLY A 431 -0.33 -0.35 25.08
CA GLY A 431 0.87 -0.59 24.28
C GLY A 431 1.24 0.59 23.36
N ARG A 432 0.38 1.60 23.22
CA ARG A 432 0.64 2.81 22.42
C ARG A 432 1.14 3.96 23.28
N PHE A 433 0.52 4.15 24.44
CA PHE A 433 0.73 5.35 25.27
C PHE A 433 1.18 5.05 26.70
N GLY A 434 1.22 3.77 27.11
CA GLY A 434 1.49 3.37 28.48
C GLY A 434 0.29 3.56 29.42
N VAL A 435 0.35 2.90 30.56
CA VAL A 435 -0.57 3.08 31.70
C VAL A 435 0.27 3.00 32.96
N ALA A 436 0.04 3.92 33.91
CA ALA A 436 0.71 3.87 35.21
C ALA A 436 0.49 2.49 35.86
N THR A 437 1.45 2.07 36.69
CA THR A 437 1.41 0.79 37.45
C THR A 437 1.26 -0.50 36.62
N CYS A 438 1.28 -0.43 35.29
CA CYS A 438 0.96 -1.52 34.37
C CYS A 438 2.03 -1.73 33.28
N ALA A 439 3.29 -1.38 33.58
CA ALA A 439 4.42 -1.45 32.65
C ALA A 439 4.57 -2.80 31.91
N PRO A 440 4.55 -3.99 32.55
CA PRO A 440 4.70 -5.27 31.84
C PRO A 440 3.58 -5.52 30.82
N TYR A 441 2.34 -5.17 31.15
CA TYR A 441 1.23 -5.30 30.20
C TYR A 441 1.45 -4.38 28.99
N ALA A 442 1.73 -3.10 29.23
CA ALA A 442 2.02 -2.14 28.16
C ALA A 442 3.18 -2.61 27.27
N THR A 443 4.30 -3.04 27.87
CA THR A 443 5.45 -3.61 27.15
C THR A 443 5.05 -4.82 26.31
N SER A 444 4.30 -5.77 26.87
CA SER A 444 3.86 -6.97 26.14
C SER A 444 2.98 -6.62 24.93
N LYS A 445 2.04 -5.67 25.08
CA LYS A 445 1.15 -5.23 24.00
C LYS A 445 1.90 -4.43 22.93
N SER A 446 2.85 -3.57 23.32
CA SER A 446 3.76 -2.91 22.37
C SER A 446 4.57 -3.92 21.57
N ALA A 447 5.13 -4.94 22.23
CA ALA A 447 5.98 -5.96 21.60
C ALA A 447 5.23 -6.70 20.49
N ILE A 448 4.00 -7.13 20.74
CA ILE A 448 3.21 -7.82 19.71
C ILE A 448 2.70 -6.89 18.62
N GLN A 449 2.18 -5.70 18.96
CA GLN A 449 1.50 -4.85 17.98
C GLN A 449 2.45 -4.05 17.07
N TYR A 450 3.66 -3.74 17.54
CA TYR A 450 4.66 -3.01 16.76
C TYR A 450 5.85 -3.87 16.35
N GLY A 451 6.27 -4.81 17.19
CA GLY A 451 7.37 -5.73 16.88
C GLY A 451 6.88 -6.90 16.03
N LEU A 452 6.08 -7.80 16.63
CA LEU A 452 5.68 -9.05 16.00
C LEU A 452 4.91 -8.83 14.70
N VAL A 453 3.86 -7.99 14.69
CA VAL A 453 3.03 -7.78 13.49
C VAL A 453 3.81 -7.27 12.29
N LYS A 454 4.74 -6.33 12.49
CA LYS A 454 5.50 -5.73 11.38
C LYS A 454 6.40 -6.74 10.69
N SER A 455 7.02 -7.63 11.45
CA SER A 455 7.83 -8.73 10.91
C SER A 455 6.96 -9.83 10.32
N LEU A 456 5.96 -10.27 11.07
CA LEU A 456 5.09 -11.38 10.69
C LEU A 456 4.30 -11.10 9.41
N ALA A 457 3.90 -9.85 9.16
CA ALA A 457 3.23 -9.46 7.92
C ALA A 457 4.09 -9.66 6.67
N ARG A 458 5.42 -9.63 6.79
CA ARG A 458 6.35 -9.90 5.68
C ARG A 458 6.57 -11.40 5.53
N ASP A 459 6.91 -12.07 6.63
CA ASP A 459 7.14 -13.53 6.67
C ASP A 459 5.91 -14.31 6.18
N ALA A 460 4.71 -13.82 6.49
CA ALA A 460 3.45 -14.41 6.08
C ALA A 460 3.28 -14.45 4.55
N VAL A 461 3.69 -13.40 3.82
CA VAL A 461 3.56 -13.30 2.37
C VAL A 461 4.50 -14.30 1.66
N ASP A 462 5.70 -14.51 2.21
CA ASP A 462 6.63 -15.52 1.71
C ASP A 462 6.10 -16.95 1.89
N ILE A 463 5.26 -17.17 2.90
CA ILE A 463 4.58 -18.45 3.13
C ILE A 463 3.39 -18.62 2.20
N ASN A 464 2.57 -17.59 2.04
CA ASN A 464 1.46 -17.57 1.09
C ASN A 464 1.19 -16.11 0.66
N PRO A 465 1.17 -15.80 -0.65
CA PRO A 465 1.09 -14.43 -1.14
C PRO A 465 -0.21 -13.70 -0.78
N ASN A 466 -1.26 -14.43 -0.41
CA ASN A 466 -2.55 -13.87 0.03
C ASN A 466 -2.65 -13.72 1.56
N CYS A 467 -1.61 -14.10 2.30
CA CYS A 467 -1.61 -14.09 3.76
C CYS A 467 -1.46 -12.67 4.31
N ARG A 468 -2.33 -12.29 5.24
CA ARG A 468 -2.36 -10.95 5.86
C ARG A 468 -2.23 -11.03 7.37
N VAL A 469 -1.51 -10.10 7.98
CA VAL A 469 -1.38 -10.08 9.45
C VAL A 469 -1.55 -8.65 9.93
N ASN A 470 -2.47 -8.42 10.86
CA ASN A 470 -2.74 -7.10 11.44
C ASN A 470 -2.89 -7.20 12.95
N ALA A 471 -2.88 -6.06 13.63
CA ALA A 471 -3.26 -5.92 15.02
C ALA A 471 -4.50 -5.04 15.18
N ILE A 472 -5.24 -5.29 16.26
CA ILE A 472 -6.23 -4.34 16.79
C ILE A 472 -5.74 -3.85 18.15
N ALA A 473 -5.90 -2.56 18.44
CA ALA A 473 -5.70 -1.98 19.77
C ALA A 473 -7.03 -1.48 20.33
N PRO A 474 -7.70 -2.25 21.19
CA PRO A 474 -8.90 -1.77 21.87
C PRO A 474 -8.55 -0.70 22.92
N GLY A 475 -9.43 0.28 23.07
CA GLY A 475 -9.46 1.22 24.19
C GLY A 475 -10.11 0.62 25.45
N PRO A 476 -10.68 1.43 26.36
CA PRO A 476 -11.46 0.92 27.49
C PRO A 476 -12.74 0.27 26.96
N VAL A 477 -12.81 -1.06 26.98
CA VAL A 477 -13.94 -1.81 26.44
C VAL A 477 -15.01 -2.00 27.52
N ASP A 478 -16.26 -1.71 27.18
CA ASP A 478 -17.44 -1.81 28.06
C ASP A 478 -17.82 -3.26 28.36
N THR A 479 -17.00 -3.93 29.16
CA THR A 479 -17.23 -5.28 29.67
C THR A 479 -17.89 -5.24 31.04
N ALA A 480 -18.51 -6.36 31.46
CA ALA A 480 -19.04 -6.47 32.81
C ALA A 480 -17.95 -6.25 33.88
N GLN A 481 -16.74 -6.77 33.63
CA GLN A 481 -15.60 -6.57 34.52
C GLN A 481 -15.19 -5.10 34.62
N PHE A 482 -15.09 -4.40 33.48
CA PHE A 482 -14.78 -2.96 33.47
C PHE A 482 -15.83 -2.14 34.22
N ARG A 483 -17.12 -2.47 34.08
CA ARG A 483 -18.19 -1.80 34.83
C ARG A 483 -18.05 -2.04 36.34
N ASN A 484 -17.77 -3.26 36.77
CA ASN A 484 -17.55 -3.58 38.19
C ASN A 484 -16.34 -2.81 38.76
N GLU A 485 -15.25 -2.69 38.00
CA GLU A 485 -14.07 -1.90 38.39
C GLU A 485 -14.39 -0.41 38.50
N CYS A 486 -15.16 0.11 37.55
CA CYS A 486 -15.64 1.49 37.61
C CYS A 486 -16.49 1.73 38.85
N GLU A 487 -17.40 0.81 39.20
CA GLU A 487 -18.22 0.92 40.41
C GLU A 487 -17.36 0.89 41.69
N ALA A 488 -16.36 0.01 41.73
CA ALA A 488 -15.44 -0.10 42.87
C ALA A 488 -14.61 1.17 43.12
N ASP A 489 -14.29 1.93 42.07
CA ASP A 489 -13.52 3.19 42.14
C ASP A 489 -14.40 4.45 41.99
N GLY A 490 -15.68 4.38 42.38
CA GLY A 490 -16.57 5.55 42.40
C GLY A 490 -16.76 6.23 41.03
N LEU A 491 -16.69 5.44 39.95
CA LEU A 491 -16.74 5.80 38.54
C LEU A 491 -15.54 6.63 38.04
N ALA A 492 -14.42 6.69 38.76
CA ALA A 492 -13.25 7.43 38.31
C ALA A 492 -12.69 6.89 36.99
N MET A 493 -12.53 5.57 36.85
CA MET A 493 -12.12 4.93 35.60
C MET A 493 -13.07 5.21 34.43
N TRP A 494 -14.39 5.24 34.68
CA TRP A 494 -15.38 5.58 33.66
C TRP A 494 -15.21 7.03 33.19
N ARG A 495 -15.09 7.98 34.13
CA ARG A 495 -14.86 9.39 33.83
C ARG A 495 -13.54 9.60 33.09
N GLU A 496 -12.48 8.86 33.44
CA GLU A 496 -11.21 8.89 32.72
C GLU A 496 -11.39 8.42 31.26
N ALA A 497 -12.14 7.34 31.03
CA ALA A 497 -12.47 6.88 29.70
C ALA A 497 -13.22 7.97 28.91
N GLU A 498 -14.23 8.61 29.51
CA GLU A 498 -14.94 9.72 28.87
C GLU A 498 -14.04 10.93 28.56
N ALA A 499 -13.11 11.26 29.47
CA ALA A 499 -12.23 12.42 29.36
C ALA A 499 -11.08 12.23 28.35
N THR A 500 -10.67 10.98 28.10
CA THR A 500 -9.50 10.64 27.26
C THR A 500 -9.86 10.07 25.88
N VAL A 501 -11.13 9.78 25.64
CA VAL A 501 -11.65 9.23 24.37
C VAL A 501 -12.44 10.30 23.61
N ALA A 502 -12.19 10.48 22.32
CA ALA A 502 -12.86 11.51 21.51
C ALA A 502 -14.38 11.30 21.42
N LEU A 503 -14.84 10.05 21.37
CA LEU A 503 -16.27 9.72 21.39
C LEU A 503 -16.93 9.80 22.79
N ARG A 504 -16.18 10.17 23.84
CA ARG A 504 -16.67 10.35 25.22
C ARG A 504 -17.44 9.16 25.78
N LYS A 505 -17.02 7.96 25.44
CA LYS A 505 -17.60 6.72 25.98
C LYS A 505 -16.64 5.56 25.82
N PRO A 506 -16.76 4.54 26.69
CA PRO A 506 -16.10 3.26 26.48
C PRO A 506 -16.48 2.59 25.16
N VAL A 507 -15.58 1.76 24.66
CA VAL A 507 -15.73 1.02 23.40
C VAL A 507 -16.70 -0.14 23.61
N ALA A 508 -17.75 -0.20 22.81
CA ALA A 508 -18.63 -1.36 22.82
C ALA A 508 -17.87 -2.62 22.35
N ILE A 509 -18.02 -3.75 23.05
CA ILE A 509 -17.38 -5.03 22.68
C ILE A 509 -17.68 -5.40 21.21
N ALA A 510 -18.91 -5.12 20.75
CA ALA A 510 -19.33 -5.40 19.38
C ALA A 510 -18.52 -4.63 18.32
N ALA A 511 -17.97 -3.46 18.66
CA ALA A 511 -17.09 -2.71 17.76
C ALA A 511 -15.76 -3.45 17.54
N VAL A 512 -15.21 -4.06 18.59
CA VAL A 512 -14.00 -4.88 18.52
C VAL A 512 -14.25 -6.13 17.66
N ALA A 513 -15.36 -6.83 17.90
CA ALA A 513 -15.72 -8.01 17.09
C ALA A 513 -15.92 -7.66 15.59
N ARG A 514 -16.57 -6.52 15.29
CA ARG A 514 -16.70 -6.04 13.90
C ARG A 514 -15.36 -5.71 13.26
N ALA A 515 -14.41 -5.15 14.01
CA ALA A 515 -13.07 -4.90 13.51
C ALA A 515 -12.31 -6.20 13.20
N CYS A 516 -12.52 -7.27 13.98
CA CYS A 516 -11.99 -8.60 13.65
C CYS A 516 -12.58 -9.14 12.35
N LEU A 517 -13.90 -9.06 12.16
CA LEU A 517 -14.55 -9.48 10.90
C LEU A 517 -14.02 -8.70 9.69
N PHE A 518 -13.91 -7.37 9.83
CA PHE A 518 -13.37 -6.49 8.80
C PHE A 518 -11.94 -6.90 8.40
N LEU A 519 -11.04 -7.07 9.36
CA LEU A 519 -9.65 -7.42 9.07
C LEU A 519 -9.48 -8.87 8.58
N ALA A 520 -10.39 -9.77 8.94
CA ALA A 520 -10.38 -11.14 8.46
C ALA A 520 -10.81 -11.26 6.99
N SER A 521 -11.76 -10.42 6.55
CA SER A 521 -12.35 -10.47 5.21
C SER A 521 -11.38 -10.02 4.11
N ASP A 522 -11.19 -10.84 3.08
CA ASP A 522 -10.47 -10.44 1.87
C ASP A 522 -11.22 -9.36 1.08
N ASN A 523 -12.56 -9.40 1.09
CA ASN A 523 -13.40 -8.43 0.40
C ASN A 523 -13.16 -7.00 0.91
N TYR A 524 -12.94 -6.85 2.22
CA TYR A 524 -12.76 -5.54 2.86
C TYR A 524 -11.30 -5.19 3.18
N ALA A 525 -10.50 -6.18 3.55
CA ALA A 525 -9.13 -5.99 4.04
C ALA A 525 -8.08 -6.72 3.19
N GLY A 526 -8.42 -7.18 1.99
CA GLY A 526 -7.52 -7.90 1.07
C GLY A 526 -6.23 -7.14 0.71
N ASN A 527 -6.20 -5.83 0.92
CA ASN A 527 -5.01 -4.98 0.72
C ASN A 527 -4.48 -4.35 2.02
N ILE A 528 -4.84 -4.89 3.19
CA ILE A 528 -4.45 -4.38 4.51
C ILE A 528 -3.64 -5.45 5.23
N THR A 529 -2.35 -5.20 5.43
CA THR A 529 -1.43 -6.04 6.20
C THR A 529 -0.37 -5.20 6.91
N GLY A 530 0.17 -5.69 8.02
CA GLY A 530 1.16 -5.02 8.85
C GLY A 530 0.63 -3.78 9.58
N GLN A 531 -0.69 -3.62 9.71
CA GLN A 531 -1.31 -2.44 10.31
C GLN A 531 -1.74 -2.69 11.76
N LEU A 532 -1.68 -1.62 12.55
CA LEU A 532 -2.37 -1.53 13.83
C LEU A 532 -3.65 -0.74 13.60
N LEU A 533 -4.80 -1.33 13.93
CA LEU A 533 -6.10 -0.67 13.89
C LEU A 533 -6.55 -0.32 15.32
N PRO A 534 -6.48 0.94 15.74
CA PRO A 534 -7.11 1.39 16.98
C PRO A 534 -8.62 1.24 16.93
N VAL A 535 -9.19 0.61 17.95
CA VAL A 535 -10.64 0.50 18.18
C VAL A 535 -10.88 1.06 19.58
N ASP A 536 -10.65 2.36 19.71
CA ASP A 536 -10.47 3.06 20.98
C ASP A 536 -11.37 4.30 21.15
N GLY A 537 -12.19 4.61 20.14
CA GLY A 537 -13.02 5.81 20.10
C GLY A 537 -12.24 7.12 19.93
N GLY A 538 -11.00 7.04 19.42
CA GLY A 538 -10.12 8.19 19.19
C GLY A 538 -9.31 8.59 20.43
N LYS A 539 -8.79 7.63 21.18
CA LYS A 539 -7.92 7.89 22.34
C LYS A 539 -6.56 8.39 21.86
N SER A 540 -6.03 9.44 22.48
CA SER A 540 -4.77 10.09 22.06
C SER A 540 -3.71 10.16 23.16
N GLY A 541 -3.89 9.43 24.27
CA GLY A 541 -2.98 9.49 25.42
C GLY A 541 -2.96 10.83 26.15
N SER A 542 -3.96 11.69 25.91
CA SER A 542 -4.11 13.01 26.51
C SER A 542 -5.54 13.24 27.00
N LEU A 543 -5.71 14.18 27.93
CA LEU A 543 -7.04 14.68 28.27
C LEU A 543 -7.61 15.47 27.08
N LEU A 544 -8.75 15.04 26.58
CA LEU A 544 -9.47 15.70 25.47
C LEU A 544 -10.57 16.62 25.99
N TRP A 545 -11.12 16.27 27.15
CA TRP A 545 -12.25 16.98 27.74
C TRP A 545 -11.93 17.34 29.18
N LEU A 546 -12.04 18.63 29.49
CA LEU A 546 -12.12 19.11 30.86
C LEU A 546 -13.59 19.02 31.29
N GLN A 547 -13.86 18.60 32.52
CA GLN A 547 -15.22 18.63 33.09
C GLN A 547 -15.84 20.01 32.82
N ARG A 548 -16.91 20.05 32.02
CA ARG A 548 -17.75 21.25 31.98
C ARG A 548 -18.67 21.15 33.19
N THR A 549 -18.45 22.04 34.16
CA THR A 549 -19.39 22.35 35.24
C THR A 549 -20.77 22.65 34.70
#